data_AF-A0A9X0I6N2-F1
#
_entry.id   AF-A0A9X0I6N2-F1
#
_cell.length_a   1.000
_cell.length_b   1.000
_cell.length_c   1.000
_cell.angle_alpha   90.00
_cell.angle_beta   90.00
_cell.angle_gamma   90.00
#
_symmetry.space_group_name_H-M   'P 1'
#
loop_
_entity.id
_entity.type
_entity.pdbx_description
1 polymer ?
#
loop_
_entity_poly.entity_id
_entity_poly.type
_entity_poly.pdbx_seq_one_letter_code
_entity_poly.pdbx_strand_id
1 'polypeptide(L)'
;MTAEIEGDFAVFMTGMRINNFFKVNRWLPTFWSMGGVLKAMFADQEATGALHAHAYWGNRGAVMIAYFRSIEHLERFANNRELAHSKALQDYFRRMKDNNVVGIWHESYVVRNGEYEAVYNHMPEATGLAAAGECVPVNRRGNSASARRATGARTAAEAAAGSGRDVEPVAPVVDEIFPAVAADRVA
;
A
#
# COMPACT_ATOMS: atom_id res chain seq x y z
N MET A 1 15.16 -14.74 -7.99
CA MET A 1 15.38 -13.27 -8.01
C MET A 1 15.02 -12.68 -6.65
N THR A 2 15.47 -11.46 -6.36
CA THR A 2 15.10 -10.62 -5.20
C THR A 2 14.75 -9.22 -5.71
N ALA A 3 14.07 -8.43 -4.89
CA ALA A 3 13.85 -7.01 -5.17
C ALA A 3 14.96 -6.16 -4.56
N GLU A 4 15.28 -5.05 -5.23
CA GLU A 4 16.11 -3.96 -4.74
C GLU A 4 15.37 -2.65 -5.01
N ILE A 5 15.17 -1.85 -3.97
CA ILE A 5 14.53 -0.54 -4.04
C ILE A 5 15.44 0.46 -3.32
N GLU A 6 15.59 1.64 -3.92
CA GLU A 6 16.39 2.72 -3.37
C GLU A 6 15.63 3.44 -2.25
N GLY A 7 16.31 3.63 -1.12
CA GLY A 7 15.81 4.42 -0.02
C GLY A 7 14.69 3.77 0.79
N ASP A 8 14.13 4.57 1.69
CA ASP A 8 12.93 4.22 2.44
C ASP A 8 11.72 4.23 1.49
N PHE A 9 10.72 3.41 1.78
CA PHE A 9 9.48 3.38 1.00
C PHE A 9 8.29 3.04 1.90
N ALA A 10 7.09 3.25 1.38
CA ALA A 10 5.85 2.90 2.07
C ALA A 10 5.09 1.78 1.34
N VAL A 11 4.49 0.88 2.11
CA VAL A 11 3.56 -0.13 1.63
C VAL A 11 2.18 0.21 2.15
N PHE A 12 1.23 0.41 1.25
CA PHE A 12 -0.17 0.62 1.55
C PHE A 12 -0.97 -0.60 1.16
N MET A 13 -1.69 -1.19 2.11
CA MET A 13 -2.61 -2.28 1.87
C MET A 13 -4.02 -1.78 2.10
N THR A 14 -4.94 -2.12 1.21
CA THR A 14 -6.36 -1.84 1.43
C THR A 14 -7.18 -2.97 0.86
N GLY A 15 -8.33 -3.24 1.47
CA GLY A 15 -9.20 -4.28 0.97
C GLY A 15 -10.66 -3.99 1.19
N MET A 16 -11.46 -4.67 0.37
CA MET A 16 -12.91 -4.71 0.45
C MET A 16 -13.31 -6.11 0.91
N ARG A 17 -14.13 -6.21 1.95
CA ARG A 17 -14.75 -7.45 2.39
C ARG A 17 -16.25 -7.43 2.13
N ILE A 18 -16.73 -8.39 1.34
CA ILE A 18 -18.15 -8.64 1.08
C ILE A 18 -18.69 -9.49 2.24
N ASN A 19 -19.55 -8.87 3.06
CA ASN A 19 -20.20 -9.56 4.18
C ASN A 19 -21.47 -10.31 3.73
N ASN A 20 -22.07 -9.90 2.61
CA ASN A 20 -23.22 -10.59 2.00
C ASN A 20 -23.10 -10.65 0.47
N PHE A 21 -22.76 -11.81 -0.07
CA PHE A 21 -22.54 -12.03 -1.50
C PHE A 21 -23.79 -11.81 -2.36
N PHE A 22 -24.97 -12.13 -1.83
CA PHE A 22 -26.23 -12.07 -2.59
C PHE A 22 -26.67 -10.63 -2.88
N LYS A 23 -26.14 -9.64 -2.15
CA LYS A 23 -26.44 -8.21 -2.36
C LYS A 23 -25.52 -7.58 -3.41
N VAL A 24 -25.48 -8.16 -4.62
CA VAL A 24 -24.58 -7.76 -5.73
C VAL A 24 -24.70 -6.29 -6.08
N ASN A 25 -25.93 -5.78 -6.17
CA ASN A 25 -26.21 -4.37 -6.44
C ASN A 25 -25.68 -3.39 -5.36
N ARG A 26 -25.29 -3.90 -4.18
CA ARG A 26 -24.71 -3.11 -3.09
C ARG A 26 -23.19 -3.17 -3.05
N TRP A 27 -22.59 -4.34 -3.30
CA TRP A 27 -21.13 -4.48 -3.23
C TRP A 27 -20.41 -4.18 -4.55
N LEU A 28 -21.04 -4.44 -5.71
CA LEU A 28 -20.41 -4.26 -7.02
C LEU A 28 -20.01 -2.79 -7.31
N PRO A 29 -20.81 -1.76 -6.97
CA PRO A 29 -20.40 -0.37 -7.18
C PRO A 29 -19.16 0.04 -6.38
N THR A 30 -19.01 -0.48 -5.15
CA THR A 30 -17.84 -0.23 -4.30
C THR A 30 -16.59 -0.88 -4.90
N PHE A 31 -16.73 -2.08 -5.46
CA PHE A 31 -15.63 -2.72 -6.18
C PHE A 31 -15.16 -1.89 -7.38
N TRP A 32 -16.09 -1.38 -8.19
CA TRP A 32 -15.73 -0.59 -9.38
C TRP A 32 -15.13 0.78 -9.08
N SER A 33 -15.40 1.38 -7.91
CA SER A 33 -14.72 2.64 -7.55
C SER A 33 -13.20 2.50 -7.42
N MET A 34 -12.68 1.28 -7.16
CA MET A 34 -11.24 1.04 -7.05
C MET A 34 -10.50 1.31 -8.38
N GLY A 35 -11.13 1.08 -9.52
CA GLY A 35 -10.52 1.35 -10.83
C GLY A 35 -10.23 2.84 -11.05
N GLY A 36 -11.11 3.72 -10.57
CA GLY A 36 -10.89 5.17 -10.61
C GLY A 36 -9.75 5.61 -9.70
N VAL A 37 -9.63 5.00 -8.51
CA VAL A 37 -8.53 5.25 -7.57
C VAL A 37 -7.19 4.85 -8.17
N LEU A 38 -7.08 3.64 -8.73
CA LEU A 38 -5.87 3.19 -9.42
C LEU A 38 -5.49 4.12 -10.58
N LYS A 39 -6.48 4.54 -11.40
CA LYS A 39 -6.24 5.47 -12.49
C LYS A 39 -5.71 6.82 -11.99
N ALA A 40 -6.27 7.37 -10.91
CA ALA A 40 -5.80 8.64 -10.33
C ALA A 40 -4.40 8.49 -9.70
N MET A 41 -4.13 7.36 -9.06
CA MET A 41 -2.85 7.05 -8.43
C MET A 41 -1.69 7.00 -9.43
N PHE A 42 -1.93 6.42 -10.61
CA PHE A 42 -0.92 6.28 -11.67
C PHE A 42 -0.97 7.36 -12.76
N ALA A 43 -1.91 8.31 -12.70
CA ALA A 43 -1.99 9.40 -13.68
C ALA A 43 -0.82 10.38 -13.57
N ASP A 44 -0.31 10.61 -12.37
CA ASP A 44 0.84 11.46 -12.07
C ASP A 44 1.69 10.82 -10.98
N GLN A 45 2.52 9.85 -11.38
CA GLN A 45 3.36 9.09 -10.44
C GLN A 45 4.42 9.96 -9.76
N GLU A 46 4.81 11.10 -10.35
CA GLU A 46 5.74 12.03 -9.73
C GLU A 46 5.08 12.74 -8.55
N ALA A 47 3.84 13.23 -8.73
CA ALA A 47 3.11 13.88 -7.65
C ALA A 47 2.60 12.91 -6.58
N THR A 48 2.12 11.72 -6.98
CA THR A 48 1.57 10.72 -6.05
C THR A 48 2.62 9.85 -5.40
N GLY A 49 3.82 9.76 -5.98
CA GLY A 49 4.88 8.85 -5.54
C GLY A 49 4.53 7.36 -5.69
N ALA A 50 3.49 7.01 -6.44
CA ALA A 50 3.07 5.62 -6.62
C ALA A 50 4.07 4.85 -7.49
N LEU A 51 4.69 3.82 -6.92
CA LEU A 51 5.68 2.98 -7.62
C LEU A 51 5.00 1.82 -8.33
N HIS A 52 4.14 1.10 -7.62
CA HIS A 52 3.43 -0.06 -8.17
C HIS A 52 2.21 -0.42 -7.33
N ALA A 53 1.26 -1.16 -7.90
CA ALA A 53 0.16 -1.74 -7.15
C ALA A 53 -0.33 -3.05 -7.75
N HIS A 54 -0.63 -4.01 -6.88
CA HIS A 54 -1.27 -5.27 -7.23
C HIS A 54 -2.61 -5.39 -6.55
N ALA A 55 -3.61 -5.83 -7.30
CA ALA A 55 -4.91 -6.23 -6.76
C ALA A 55 -5.04 -7.74 -6.85
N TYR A 56 -5.44 -8.36 -5.74
CA TYR A 56 -5.72 -9.77 -5.61
C TYR A 56 -7.18 -9.98 -5.22
N TRP A 57 -7.77 -11.06 -5.72
CA TRP A 57 -9.09 -11.48 -5.29
C TRP A 57 -8.96 -12.56 -4.23
N GLY A 58 -9.44 -12.26 -3.01
CA GLY A 58 -9.56 -13.21 -1.92
C GLY A 58 -10.93 -13.88 -1.87
N ASN A 59 -11.11 -14.79 -0.91
CA ASN A 59 -12.35 -15.54 -0.73
C ASN A 59 -13.60 -14.67 -0.46
N ARG A 60 -13.42 -13.46 0.08
CA ARG A 60 -14.51 -12.53 0.43
C ARG A 60 -14.32 -11.12 -0.12
N GLY A 61 -13.53 -10.94 -1.17
CA GLY A 61 -13.39 -9.64 -1.83
C GLY A 61 -11.95 -9.33 -2.23
N ALA A 62 -11.72 -8.09 -2.65
CA ALA A 62 -10.44 -7.68 -3.21
C ALA A 62 -9.48 -7.12 -2.15
N VAL A 63 -8.19 -7.40 -2.31
CA VAL A 63 -7.09 -6.80 -1.55
C VAL A 63 -6.15 -6.13 -2.54
N MET A 64 -5.74 -4.91 -2.26
CA MET A 64 -4.77 -4.17 -3.02
C MET A 64 -3.54 -3.92 -2.16
N ILE A 65 -2.36 -4.13 -2.73
CA ILE A 65 -1.06 -3.79 -2.16
C ILE A 65 -0.43 -2.76 -3.09
N ALA A 66 -0.20 -1.55 -2.61
CA ALA A 66 0.42 -0.47 -3.33
C ALA A 66 1.74 -0.07 -2.66
N TYR A 67 2.75 0.22 -3.47
CA TYR A 67 4.07 0.67 -3.06
C TYR A 67 4.20 2.15 -3.41
N PHE A 68 4.65 2.95 -2.44
CA PHE A 68 4.87 4.38 -2.58
C PHE A 68 6.32 4.71 -2.27
N ARG A 69 6.84 5.73 -2.95
CA ARG A 69 8.21 6.23 -2.76
C ARG A 69 8.47 6.66 -1.32
N SER A 70 7.47 7.19 -0.63
CA SER A 70 7.57 7.52 0.79
C SER A 70 6.20 7.60 1.44
N ILE A 71 6.15 7.65 2.77
CA ILE A 71 4.89 7.78 3.50
C ILE A 71 4.22 9.14 3.26
N GLU A 72 5.02 10.20 3.08
CA GLU A 72 4.52 11.55 2.79
C GLU A 72 3.81 11.63 1.44
N HIS A 73 4.30 10.87 0.44
CA HIS A 73 3.64 10.77 -0.86
C HIS A 73 2.28 10.05 -0.72
N LEU A 74 2.25 8.95 0.03
CA LEU A 74 1.00 8.24 0.33
C LEU A 74 0.00 9.15 1.06
N GLU A 75 0.44 9.86 2.09
CA GLU A 75 -0.43 10.75 2.88
C GLU A 75 -0.92 11.93 2.06
N ARG A 76 -0.06 12.54 1.23
CA ARG A 76 -0.47 13.61 0.31
C ARG A 76 -1.52 13.12 -0.67
N PHE A 77 -1.32 11.92 -1.23
CA PHE A 77 -2.32 11.29 -2.09
C PHE A 77 -3.63 11.05 -1.32
N ALA A 78 -3.56 10.40 -0.15
CA ALA A 78 -4.73 10.04 0.66
C ALA A 78 -5.51 11.26 1.20
N ASN A 79 -4.88 12.40 1.40
CA ASN A 79 -5.53 13.62 1.89
C ASN A 79 -6.00 14.56 0.78
N ASN A 80 -5.70 14.28 -0.49
CA ASN A 80 -6.14 15.13 -1.59
C ASN A 80 -7.64 14.95 -1.89
N ARG A 81 -8.43 15.97 -1.55
CA ARG A 81 -9.89 15.97 -1.72
C ARG A 81 -10.36 15.97 -3.18
N GLU A 82 -9.49 16.38 -4.11
CA GLU A 82 -9.80 16.47 -5.53
C GLU A 82 -9.60 15.15 -6.28
N LEU A 83 -8.88 14.19 -5.67
CA LEU A 83 -8.60 12.90 -6.27
C LEU A 83 -9.75 11.90 -6.09
N ALA A 84 -9.76 10.89 -6.97
CA ALA A 84 -10.84 9.93 -7.08
C ALA A 84 -11.09 9.10 -5.80
N HIS A 85 -10.09 8.93 -4.93
CA HIS A 85 -10.24 8.16 -3.68
C HIS A 85 -11.16 8.87 -2.68
N SER A 86 -11.08 10.20 -2.57
CA SER A 86 -11.93 10.99 -1.68
C SER A 86 -13.41 10.83 -2.03
N LYS A 87 -13.74 10.88 -3.32
CA LYS A 87 -15.10 10.64 -3.81
C LYS A 87 -15.54 9.19 -3.58
N ALA A 88 -14.64 8.22 -3.82
CA ALA A 88 -14.93 6.81 -3.57
C ALA A 88 -15.25 6.52 -2.09
N LEU A 89 -14.51 7.12 -1.16
CA LEU A 89 -14.75 7.05 0.28
C LEU A 89 -16.09 7.66 0.68
N GLN A 90 -16.40 8.86 0.18
CA GLN A 90 -17.70 9.51 0.43
C GLN A 90 -18.88 8.66 -0.09
N ASP A 91 -18.73 8.10 -1.30
CA ASP A 91 -19.72 7.20 -1.88
C ASP A 91 -19.87 5.91 -1.08
N TYR A 92 -18.77 5.35 -0.58
CA TYR A 92 -18.78 4.19 0.31
C TYR A 92 -19.55 4.48 1.59
N PHE A 93 -19.18 5.52 2.35
CA PHE A 93 -19.83 5.86 3.61
C PHE A 93 -21.31 6.18 3.42
N ARG A 94 -21.69 6.89 2.35
CA ARG A 94 -23.09 7.13 2.01
C ARG A 94 -23.86 5.83 1.76
N ARG A 95 -23.24 4.86 1.07
CA ARG A 95 -23.87 3.56 0.77
C ARG A 95 -23.96 2.66 1.99
N MET A 96 -23.01 2.71 2.91
CA MET A 96 -22.93 1.81 4.07
C MET A 96 -23.52 2.38 5.36
N LYS A 97 -23.98 3.64 5.36
CA LYS A 97 -24.55 4.33 6.53
C LYS A 97 -25.48 3.44 7.38
N ASP A 98 -26.41 2.75 6.73
CA ASP A 98 -27.41 1.89 7.39
C ASP A 98 -27.28 0.41 6.96
N ASN A 99 -26.15 0.00 6.40
CA ASN A 99 -25.91 -1.40 6.03
C ASN A 99 -24.43 -1.80 6.03
N ASN A 100 -24.15 -3.02 6.47
CA ASN A 100 -22.80 -3.56 6.59
C ASN A 100 -22.45 -4.54 5.45
N VAL A 101 -23.02 -4.37 4.25
CA VAL A 101 -22.83 -5.34 3.14
C VAL A 101 -21.37 -5.42 2.71
N VAL A 102 -20.65 -4.30 2.83
CA VAL A 102 -19.23 -4.19 2.50
C VAL A 102 -18.47 -3.55 3.65
N GLY A 103 -17.45 -4.23 4.15
CA GLY A 103 -16.40 -3.62 4.96
C GLY A 103 -15.24 -3.15 4.06
N ILE A 104 -14.57 -2.09 4.48
CA ILE A 104 -13.26 -1.72 3.95
C ILE A 104 -12.25 -1.70 5.09
N TRP A 105 -10.99 -1.95 4.75
CA TRP A 105 -9.87 -1.81 5.68
C TRP A 105 -8.68 -1.23 4.93
N HIS A 106 -7.75 -0.65 5.67
CA HIS A 106 -6.45 -0.27 5.16
C HIS A 106 -5.38 -0.49 6.21
N GLU A 107 -4.13 -0.57 5.78
CA GLU A 107 -2.91 -0.61 6.60
C GLU A 107 -1.81 0.14 5.85
N SER A 108 -0.97 0.89 6.56
CA SER A 108 0.22 1.53 6.01
C SER A 108 1.45 1.13 6.80
N TYR A 109 2.54 0.83 6.08
CA TYR A 109 3.81 0.41 6.64
C TYR A 109 4.93 1.27 6.07
N VAL A 110 5.80 1.77 6.95
CA VAL A 110 7.06 2.42 6.56
C VAL A 110 8.15 1.36 6.61
N VAL A 111 8.85 1.19 5.48
CA VAL A 111 9.94 0.23 5.35
C VAL A 111 11.22 1.02 5.14
N ARG A 112 12.11 0.98 6.14
CA ARG A 112 13.42 1.63 6.05
C ARG A 112 14.29 0.93 5.03
N ASN A 113 15.19 1.68 4.42
CA ASN A 113 16.13 1.18 3.45
C ASN A 113 16.91 -0.01 4.03
N GLY A 114 16.88 -1.12 3.31
CA GLY A 114 17.52 -2.36 3.73
C GLY A 114 16.76 -3.20 4.77
N GLU A 115 15.74 -2.68 5.44
CA GLU A 115 14.93 -3.39 6.44
C GLU A 115 13.80 -4.25 5.81
N TYR A 116 14.12 -4.92 4.71
CA TYR A 116 13.18 -5.78 3.99
C TYR A 116 13.88 -6.96 3.32
N GLU A 117 13.10 -8.00 3.02
CA GLU A 117 13.55 -9.11 2.21
C GLU A 117 12.43 -9.58 1.28
N ALA A 118 12.81 -9.95 0.06
CA ALA A 118 11.88 -10.49 -0.92
C ALA A 118 12.61 -11.57 -1.73
N VAL A 119 11.91 -12.65 -2.07
CA VAL A 119 12.44 -13.71 -2.93
C VAL A 119 11.37 -14.14 -3.90
N TYR A 120 11.77 -14.29 -5.16
CA TYR A 120 10.91 -14.68 -6.26
C TYR A 120 11.52 -15.90 -6.95
N ASN A 121 10.77 -16.99 -6.97
CA ASN A 121 11.14 -18.23 -7.64
C ASN A 121 10.01 -18.63 -8.59
N HIS A 122 10.31 -18.80 -9.88
CA HIS A 122 9.31 -19.06 -10.93
C HIS A 122 8.13 -18.06 -10.94
N MET A 123 8.39 -16.80 -10.61
CA MET A 123 7.40 -15.73 -10.63
C MET A 123 7.71 -14.75 -11.78
N PRO A 124 6.69 -14.10 -12.37
CA PRO A 124 6.90 -12.99 -13.30
C PRO A 124 7.71 -11.87 -12.64
N GLU A 125 8.59 -11.21 -13.41
CA GLU A 125 9.48 -10.14 -12.91
C GLU A 125 8.70 -8.96 -12.32
N ALA A 126 7.54 -8.63 -12.90
CA ALA A 126 6.62 -7.62 -12.40
C ALA A 126 5.70 -8.16 -11.28
N THR A 127 6.29 -8.66 -10.18
CA THR A 127 5.53 -9.15 -9.02
C THR A 127 6.01 -8.53 -7.70
N GLY A 128 5.07 -8.05 -6.89
CA GLY A 128 5.31 -7.52 -5.55
C GLY A 128 6.30 -6.36 -5.58
N LEU A 129 7.21 -6.32 -4.60
CA LEU A 129 8.23 -5.29 -4.49
C LEU A 129 9.17 -5.21 -5.71
N ALA A 130 9.42 -6.31 -6.42
CA ALA A 130 10.25 -6.30 -7.64
C ALA A 130 9.63 -5.51 -8.80
N ALA A 131 8.31 -5.28 -8.78
CA ALA A 131 7.64 -4.40 -9.73
C ALA A 131 7.71 -2.90 -9.34
N ALA A 132 8.00 -2.61 -8.07
CA ALA A 132 8.17 -1.25 -7.55
C ALA A 132 9.63 -0.78 -7.56
N GLY A 133 10.58 -1.71 -7.72
CA GLY A 133 12.03 -1.46 -7.79
C GLY A 133 12.68 -2.27 -8.90
N GLU A 134 13.92 -2.71 -8.67
CA GLU A 134 14.69 -3.55 -9.58
C GLU A 134 14.60 -5.04 -9.18
N CYS A 135 14.46 -5.91 -10.18
CA CYS A 135 14.52 -7.37 -10.01
C CYS A 135 15.96 -7.85 -10.23
N VAL A 136 16.65 -8.25 -9.16
CA VAL A 136 18.08 -8.61 -9.19
C VAL A 136 18.34 -10.07 -8.79
N PRO A 137 19.48 -10.66 -9.16
CA PRO A 137 19.88 -11.98 -8.68
C PRO A 137 19.99 -12.06 -7.15
N VAL A 138 19.50 -13.15 -6.55
CA VAL A 138 19.45 -13.33 -5.07
C VAL A 138 20.83 -13.20 -4.41
N ASN A 139 21.87 -13.70 -5.08
CA ASN A 139 23.24 -13.70 -4.58
C ASN A 139 23.84 -12.29 -4.43
N ARG A 140 23.25 -11.24 -5.04
CA ARG A 140 23.67 -9.85 -4.79
C ARG A 140 23.35 -9.37 -3.37
N ARG A 141 22.27 -9.89 -2.77
CA ARG A 141 21.83 -9.48 -1.43
C ARG A 141 22.12 -10.54 -0.36
N GLY A 142 22.13 -11.82 -0.72
CA GLY A 142 22.53 -12.90 0.17
C GLY A 142 21.61 -14.13 0.11
N ASN A 143 22.16 -15.28 0.54
CA ASN A 143 21.50 -16.58 0.39
C ASN A 143 20.53 -16.94 1.52
N SER A 144 20.41 -16.11 2.57
CA SER A 144 19.41 -16.25 3.63
C SER A 144 18.60 -14.95 3.80
N ALA A 145 17.41 -15.05 4.38
CA ALA A 145 16.58 -13.86 4.67
C ALA A 145 17.31 -12.87 5.59
N SER A 146 18.01 -13.37 6.62
CA SER A 146 18.84 -12.54 7.50
C SER A 146 20.00 -11.89 6.76
N ALA A 147 20.69 -12.62 5.87
CA ALA A 147 21.77 -12.07 5.07
C ALA A 147 21.27 -10.97 4.11
N ARG A 148 20.10 -11.15 3.48
CA ARG A 148 19.51 -10.12 2.59
C ARG A 148 19.17 -8.84 3.33
N ARG A 149 18.52 -8.94 4.50
CA ARG A 149 18.27 -7.77 5.36
C ARG A 149 19.57 -7.13 5.82
N ALA A 150 20.55 -7.92 6.26
CA ALA A 150 21.84 -7.40 6.71
C ALA A 150 22.63 -6.69 5.60
N THR A 151 22.65 -7.24 4.39
CA THR A 151 23.29 -6.59 3.23
C THR A 151 22.55 -5.32 2.86
N GLY A 152 21.21 -5.35 2.81
CA GLY A 152 20.41 -4.15 2.60
C GLY A 152 20.71 -3.06 3.62
N ALA A 153 20.72 -3.40 4.91
CA ALA A 153 20.99 -2.45 5.99
C ALA A 153 22.42 -1.88 5.91
N ARG A 154 23.43 -2.68 5.54
CA ARG A 154 24.80 -2.19 5.32
C ARG A 154 24.87 -1.21 4.15
N THR A 155 24.30 -1.57 3.00
CA THR A 155 24.25 -0.68 1.82
C THR A 155 23.52 0.62 2.13
N ALA A 156 22.43 0.55 2.91
CA ALA A 156 21.70 1.73 3.37
C ALA A 156 22.56 2.63 4.28
N ALA A 157 23.29 2.04 5.23
CA ALA A 157 24.16 2.79 6.15
C ALA A 157 25.32 3.47 5.41
N GLU A 158 25.92 2.79 4.43
CA GLU A 158 26.98 3.35 3.56
C GLU A 158 26.46 4.54 2.74
N ALA A 159 25.25 4.43 2.17
CA ALA A 159 24.61 5.51 1.44
C ALA A 159 24.24 6.71 2.34
N ALA A 160 23.77 6.44 3.57
CA ALA A 160 23.44 7.49 4.55
C ALA A 160 24.69 8.24 5.04
N ALA A 161 25.79 7.51 5.30
CA ALA A 161 27.07 8.09 5.70
C ALA A 161 27.68 9.01 4.63
N GLY A 162 27.33 8.80 3.35
CA GLY A 162 27.70 9.68 2.24
C GLY A 162 26.74 10.85 1.99
N SER A 163 25.51 10.82 2.51
CA SER A 163 24.44 11.76 2.12
C SER A 163 23.96 12.71 3.21
N GLY A 164 24.31 12.49 4.48
CA GLY A 164 24.08 13.40 5.60
C GLY A 164 22.66 13.97 5.64
N ARG A 165 21.65 13.19 6.07
CA ARG A 165 20.32 13.73 6.37
C ARG A 165 19.66 13.07 7.58
N ASP A 166 19.13 13.95 8.43
CA ASP A 166 18.11 13.67 9.44
C ASP A 166 16.74 13.58 8.75
N VAL A 167 15.95 12.55 9.06
CA VAL A 167 14.56 12.43 8.63
C VAL A 167 13.67 12.84 9.80
N GLU A 168 12.90 13.92 9.65
CA GLU A 168 11.94 14.35 10.67
C GLU A 168 10.71 13.42 10.72
N PRO A 169 10.19 13.11 11.91
CA PRO A 169 8.99 12.29 12.06
C PRO A 169 7.73 13.07 11.62
N VAL A 170 6.91 12.44 10.79
CA VAL A 170 5.62 12.97 10.36
C VAL A 170 4.52 12.56 11.35
N ALA A 171 3.65 13.51 11.70
CA ALA A 171 2.55 13.29 12.63
C ALA A 171 1.45 12.40 12.00
N PRO A 172 0.91 11.41 12.73
CA PRO A 172 -0.09 10.48 12.19
C PRO A 172 -1.42 11.18 11.91
N VAL A 173 -1.92 11.08 10.68
CA VAL A 173 -3.22 11.63 10.23
C VAL A 173 -4.25 10.50 10.15
N VAL A 174 -4.64 9.92 11.29
CA VAL A 174 -5.63 8.82 11.33
C VAL A 174 -7.03 9.32 11.73
N ASP A 175 -7.13 10.50 12.34
CA ASP A 175 -8.36 10.94 13.02
C ASP A 175 -9.44 11.61 12.13
N GLU A 176 -9.12 12.01 10.89
CA GLU A 176 -10.06 12.82 10.08
C GLU A 176 -10.89 12.05 9.04
N ILE A 177 -10.54 10.80 8.69
CA ILE A 177 -11.19 10.07 7.58
C ILE A 177 -12.10 8.93 8.08
N PHE A 178 -11.78 8.33 9.22
CA PHE A 178 -12.56 7.25 9.82
C PHE A 178 -13.15 7.75 11.13
N PRO A 179 -14.45 8.13 11.20
CA PRO A 179 -15.05 8.47 12.47
C PRO A 179 -14.91 7.26 13.40
N ALA A 180 -14.46 7.50 14.63
CA ALA A 180 -14.30 6.47 15.65
C ALA A 180 -15.58 5.61 15.70
N VAL A 181 -15.46 4.33 15.37
CA VAL A 181 -16.55 3.38 15.54
C VAL A 181 -16.74 3.25 17.05
N ALA A 182 -17.91 3.66 17.55
CA ALA A 182 -18.27 3.44 18.94
C ALA A 182 -18.03 1.96 19.28
N ALA A 183 -17.26 1.72 20.34
CA ALA A 183 -16.88 0.41 20.81
C ALA A 183 -18.08 -0.33 21.41
N ASP A 184 -19.05 -0.68 20.58
CA ASP A 184 -20.18 -1.53 20.93
C ASP A 184 -20.57 -2.33 19.69
N ARG A 185 -19.83 -3.43 19.47
CA ARG A 185 -20.30 -4.66 18.82
C ARG A 185 -19.21 -5.73 18.89
N VAL A 186 -19.08 -6.29 20.09
CA VAL A 186 -18.64 -7.67 20.28
C VAL A 186 -19.92 -8.51 20.38
N ALA A 187 -20.23 -9.27 19.33
CA ALA A 187 -20.96 -10.54 19.31
C ALA A 187 -21.15 -11.00 17.86
#